data_AF-A0A531A3Y8-F1
#
_entry.id   AF-A0A531A3Y8-F1
#
_cell.length_a   1.000
_cell.length_b   1.000
_cell.length_c   1.000
_cell.angle_alpha   90.00
_cell.angle_beta   90.00
_cell.angle_gamma   90.00
#
_symmetry.space_group_name_H-M   'P 1'
#
loop_
_entity.id
_entity.type
_entity.pdbx_description
1 polymer ?
#
loop_
_entity_poly.entity_id
_entity_poly.type
_entity_poly.pdbx_seq_one_letter_code
_entity_poly.pdbx_strand_id
1 'polypeptide(L)'
;MDDTRSRQVVIAGAGVAGLTAALAFSERGYLVRLFEQAPRLEAAGAGIQLSPNATRILRQLGVLDRLLPAAVRPEAVVLKDAATLRELARVPLGEAAERRWQAPYLVAHRADLQDALMARLAERPDISLVTGARVGGIATGPRHATATVEIAGKTVEAGGFLLIGADGVWSAIRAFGGFAAKSRFSGELAWRATISAGSVAGEALA
;
A
#
# COMPACT_ATOMS: atom_id res chain seq x y z
N MET A 1 -29.14 12.26 14.28
CA MET A 1 -27.76 12.33 13.75
C MET A 1 -27.54 11.02 13.01
N ASP A 2 -27.30 11.11 11.71
CA ASP A 2 -27.46 9.99 10.76
C ASP A 2 -26.50 8.82 11.07
N ASP A 3 -27.05 7.61 11.23
CA ASP A 3 -26.33 6.37 11.58
C ASP A 3 -25.20 6.09 10.58
N THR A 4 -25.39 6.50 9.33
CA THR A 4 -24.41 6.42 8.24
C THR A 4 -23.10 7.15 8.54
N ARG A 5 -23.15 8.36 9.13
CA ARG A 5 -21.94 9.15 9.46
C ARG A 5 -21.12 8.50 10.57
N SER A 6 -21.76 7.76 11.47
CA SER A 6 -21.08 7.07 12.57
C SER A 6 -20.24 5.88 12.10
N ARG A 7 -20.53 5.35 10.90
CA ARG A 7 -19.82 4.22 10.29
C ARG A 7 -19.03 4.57 9.03
N GLN A 8 -18.96 5.85 8.66
CA GLN A 8 -18.22 6.31 7.48
C GLN A 8 -16.77 6.63 7.82
N VAL A 9 -15.83 5.95 7.16
CA VAL A 9 -14.40 6.29 7.13
C VAL A 9 -14.07 7.03 5.84
N VAL A 10 -13.29 8.11 5.95
CA VAL A 10 -12.73 8.84 4.81
C VAL A 10 -11.23 8.56 4.73
N ILE A 11 -10.73 8.16 3.57
CA ILE A 11 -9.32 7.84 3.35
C ILE A 11 -8.77 8.72 2.22
N ALA A 12 -7.67 9.40 2.48
CA ALA A 12 -6.92 10.20 1.51
C ALA A 12 -5.72 9.42 0.99
N GLY A 13 -5.70 9.10 -0.30
CA GLY A 13 -4.65 8.34 -1.00
C GLY A 13 -5.01 6.87 -1.19
N ALA A 14 -4.97 6.39 -2.43
CA ALA A 14 -5.27 5.00 -2.81
C ALA A 14 -4.02 4.23 -3.25
N GLY A 15 -2.87 4.49 -2.62
CA GLY A 15 -1.72 3.60 -2.68
C GLY A 15 -1.95 2.30 -1.88
N VAL A 16 -0.96 1.41 -1.85
CA VAL A 16 -1.00 0.13 -1.12
C VAL A 16 -1.56 0.27 0.31
N ALA A 17 -1.13 1.29 1.06
CA ALA A 17 -1.60 1.53 2.42
C ALA A 17 -3.10 1.92 2.47
N GLY A 18 -3.54 2.83 1.61
CA GLY A 18 -4.94 3.28 1.57
C GLY A 18 -5.90 2.19 1.10
N LEU A 19 -5.52 1.43 0.06
CA LEU A 19 -6.29 0.27 -0.41
C LEU A 19 -6.41 -0.81 0.67
N THR A 20 -5.30 -1.12 1.33
CA THR A 20 -5.28 -2.10 2.43
C THR A 20 -6.15 -1.64 3.61
N ALA A 21 -6.06 -0.35 3.97
CA ALA A 21 -6.90 0.23 5.02
C ALA A 21 -8.40 0.15 4.65
N ALA A 22 -8.76 0.52 3.41
CA ALA A 22 -10.13 0.46 2.93
C ALA A 22 -10.73 -0.95 3.07
N LEU A 23 -9.99 -1.97 2.63
CA LEU A 23 -10.39 -3.37 2.80
C LEU A 23 -10.53 -3.75 4.29
N ALA A 24 -9.57 -3.36 5.14
CA ALA A 24 -9.60 -3.71 6.56
C ALA A 24 -10.77 -3.07 7.35
N PHE A 25 -11.19 -1.86 6.97
CA PHE A 25 -12.39 -1.21 7.51
C PHE A 25 -13.67 -1.83 6.97
N SER A 26 -13.71 -2.11 5.68
CA SER A 26 -14.83 -2.79 5.03
C SER A 26 -15.09 -4.18 5.64
N GLU A 27 -14.05 -4.99 5.92
CA GLU A 27 -14.21 -6.28 6.62
C GLU A 27 -14.79 -6.16 8.04
N ARG A 28 -14.82 -4.95 8.60
CA ARG A 28 -15.44 -4.63 9.91
C ARG A 28 -16.81 -3.96 9.78
N GLY A 29 -17.37 -3.87 8.57
CA GLY A 29 -18.70 -3.31 8.31
C GLY A 29 -18.76 -1.79 8.31
N TYR A 30 -17.62 -1.11 8.12
CA TYR A 30 -17.58 0.34 7.92
C TYR A 30 -17.77 0.69 6.45
N LEU A 31 -18.48 1.80 6.19
CA LEU A 31 -18.55 2.40 4.86
C LEU A 31 -17.25 3.19 4.62
N VAL A 32 -16.67 3.06 3.44
CA VAL A 32 -15.37 3.70 3.13
C VAL A 32 -15.50 4.61 1.91
N ARG A 33 -15.01 5.84 2.04
CA ARG A 33 -14.83 6.78 0.92
C ARG A 33 -13.33 7.03 0.76
N LEU A 34 -12.77 6.48 -0.30
CA LEU A 34 -11.36 6.53 -0.64
C LEU A 34 -11.15 7.52 -1.80
N PHE A 35 -10.28 8.50 -1.61
CA PHE A 35 -9.99 9.53 -2.61
C PHE A 35 -8.54 9.45 -3.06
N GLU A 36 -8.30 9.50 -4.37
CA GLU A 36 -6.97 9.49 -4.97
C GLU A 36 -6.81 10.65 -5.94
N GLN A 37 -5.71 11.40 -5.81
CA GLN A 37 -5.44 12.56 -6.63
C GLN A 37 -5.14 12.19 -8.10
N ALA A 38 -4.51 11.04 -8.34
CA ALA A 38 -4.20 10.58 -9.67
C ALA A 38 -5.50 10.18 -10.40
N PRO A 39 -5.65 10.51 -11.70
CA PRO A 39 -6.84 10.12 -12.47
C PRO A 39 -6.92 8.60 -12.69
N ARG A 40 -5.77 7.93 -12.63
CA ARG A 40 -5.62 6.48 -12.73
C ARG A 40 -4.60 6.01 -11.71
N LEU A 41 -4.83 4.80 -11.22
CA LEU A 41 -3.92 4.12 -10.32
C LEU A 41 -2.84 3.42 -11.13
N GLU A 42 -1.71 4.09 -11.30
CA GLU A 42 -0.53 3.55 -11.99
C GLU A 42 0.61 3.41 -10.98
N ALA A 43 1.08 2.19 -10.75
CA ALA A 43 2.23 1.97 -9.89
C ALA A 43 3.52 2.29 -10.66
N ALA A 44 4.29 3.27 -10.20
CA ALA A 44 5.66 3.45 -10.65
C ALA A 44 6.49 2.20 -10.27
N GLY A 45 6.99 1.52 -11.31
CA GLY A 45 7.49 0.14 -11.26
C GLY A 45 8.82 -0.04 -10.54
N ALA A 46 8.81 -0.95 -9.56
CA ALA A 46 9.96 -1.69 -9.04
C ALA A 46 9.45 -2.92 -8.28
N GLY A 47 10.37 -3.81 -7.91
CA GLY A 47 10.09 -4.90 -6.99
C GLY A 47 9.76 -4.40 -5.57
N ILE A 48 8.87 -5.11 -4.89
CA ILE A 48 8.59 -4.96 -3.46
C ILE A 48 8.76 -6.31 -2.77
N GLN A 49 9.34 -6.28 -1.57
CA GLN A 49 9.45 -7.44 -0.70
C GLN A 49 8.27 -7.45 0.29
N LEU A 50 7.61 -8.59 0.40
CA LEU A 50 6.46 -8.81 1.27
C LEU A 50 6.80 -9.94 2.25
N SER A 51 7.21 -9.56 3.45
CA SER A 51 7.51 -10.51 4.52
C SER A 51 6.23 -11.16 5.09
N PRO A 52 6.35 -12.30 5.79
CA PRO A 52 5.22 -13.08 6.33
C PRO A 52 4.21 -12.29 7.17
N ASN A 53 4.64 -11.25 7.88
CA ASN A 53 3.74 -10.35 8.61
C ASN A 53 2.79 -9.59 7.69
N ALA A 54 3.23 -9.18 6.50
CA ALA A 54 2.39 -8.52 5.51
C ALA A 54 1.51 -9.52 4.76
N THR A 55 2.08 -10.63 4.27
CA THR A 55 1.32 -11.62 3.48
C THR A 55 0.25 -12.32 4.31
N ARG A 56 0.44 -12.48 5.63
CA ARG A 56 -0.62 -12.93 6.55
C ARG A 56 -1.82 -11.99 6.57
N ILE A 57 -1.59 -10.67 6.56
CA ILE A 57 -2.68 -9.68 6.50
C ILE A 57 -3.33 -9.72 5.11
N LEU A 58 -2.56 -9.78 4.03
CA LEU A 58 -3.10 -9.91 2.68
C LEU A 58 -3.97 -11.16 2.52
N ARG A 59 -3.62 -12.27 3.19
CA ARG A 59 -4.45 -13.47 3.22
C ARG A 59 -5.77 -13.22 3.94
N GLN A 60 -5.73 -12.60 5.12
CA GLN A 60 -6.93 -12.26 5.90
C GLN A 60 -7.89 -11.34 5.13
N LEU A 61 -7.35 -10.46 4.29
CA LEU A 61 -8.14 -9.56 3.45
C LEU A 61 -8.59 -10.18 2.11
N GLY A 62 -8.24 -11.44 1.83
CA GLY A 62 -8.59 -12.13 0.58
C GLY A 62 -7.79 -11.68 -0.65
N VAL A 63 -6.64 -11.05 -0.44
CA VAL A 63 -5.79 -10.47 -1.51
C VAL A 63 -4.67 -11.43 -1.92
N LEU A 64 -4.14 -12.23 -0.98
CA LEU A 64 -2.94 -13.03 -1.21
C LEU A 64 -3.05 -13.94 -2.43
N ASP A 65 -4.17 -14.65 -2.59
CA ASP A 65 -4.35 -15.61 -3.68
C ASP A 65 -4.36 -14.95 -5.07
N ARG A 66 -4.74 -13.67 -5.15
CA ARG A 66 -4.69 -12.88 -6.40
C ARG A 66 -3.29 -12.43 -6.74
N LEU A 67 -2.47 -12.20 -5.72
CA LEU A 67 -1.09 -11.78 -5.89
C LEU A 67 -0.15 -12.96 -6.24
N LEU A 68 -0.43 -14.15 -5.70
CA LEU A 68 0.44 -15.32 -5.83
C LEU A 68 0.88 -15.63 -7.28
N PRO A 69 0.02 -15.58 -8.32
CA PRO A 69 0.43 -15.85 -9.69
C PRO A 69 1.45 -14.86 -10.27
N ALA A 70 1.50 -13.63 -9.75
CA ALA A 70 2.41 -12.57 -10.20
C ALA A 70 3.60 -12.37 -9.24
N ALA A 71 3.70 -13.17 -8.17
CA ALA A 71 4.74 -13.07 -7.17
C ALA A 71 5.74 -14.23 -7.28
N VAL A 72 6.99 -13.94 -6.92
CA VAL A 72 8.06 -14.94 -6.78
C VAL A 72 8.22 -15.31 -5.30
N ARG A 73 8.43 -16.60 -5.05
CA ARG A 73 8.73 -17.18 -3.73
C ARG A 73 10.24 -17.43 -3.62
N PRO A 74 11.04 -16.50 -3.09
CA PRO A 74 12.47 -16.73 -2.93
C PRO A 74 12.73 -17.82 -1.88
N GLU A 75 13.77 -18.61 -2.12
CA GLU A 75 14.22 -19.66 -1.19
C GLU A 75 15.06 -19.11 -0.03
N ALA A 76 15.67 -17.94 -0.19
CA ALA A 76 16.45 -17.29 0.85
C ALA A 76 16.65 -15.79 0.59
N VAL A 77 17.02 -15.05 1.66
CA VAL A 77 17.77 -13.79 1.54
C VAL A 77 19.24 -14.13 1.76
N VAL A 78 20.10 -13.75 0.81
CA VAL A 78 21.53 -14.00 0.87
C VAL A 78 22.27 -12.68 0.97
N LEU A 79 23.03 -12.50 2.05
CA LEU A 79 23.93 -11.36 2.22
C LEU A 79 25.30 -11.76 1.68
N LYS A 80 25.83 -10.95 0.76
CA LYS A 80 27.15 -11.15 0.15
C LYS A 80 28.05 -9.95 0.41
N ASP A 81 29.34 -10.21 0.51
CA ASP A 81 30.36 -9.17 0.46
C ASP A 81 30.36 -8.51 -0.93
N ALA A 82 30.35 -7.17 -0.99
CA ALA A 82 30.17 -6.48 -2.26
C ALA A 82 31.38 -6.56 -3.20
N ALA A 83 32.60 -6.70 -2.66
CA ALA A 83 33.83 -6.73 -3.45
C ALA A 83 34.12 -8.14 -4.00
N THR A 84 33.83 -9.16 -3.20
CA THR A 84 34.19 -10.56 -3.49
C THR A 84 32.99 -11.44 -3.85
N LEU A 85 31.76 -10.96 -3.63
CA LEU A 85 30.52 -11.72 -3.76
C LEU A 85 30.43 -12.95 -2.85
N ARG A 86 31.35 -13.08 -1.88
CA ARG A 86 31.35 -14.17 -0.90
C ARG A 86 30.10 -14.09 -0.04
N GLU A 87 29.41 -15.21 0.12
CA GLU A 87 28.27 -15.32 1.03
C GLU A 87 28.73 -15.07 2.49
N LEU A 88 28.09 -14.12 3.15
CA LEU A 88 28.33 -13.76 4.55
C LEU A 88 27.25 -14.35 5.45
N ALA A 89 26.00 -14.36 4.99
CA ALA A 89 24.87 -14.90 5.73
C ALA A 89 23.75 -15.32 4.78
N ARG A 90 22.94 -16.28 5.24
CA ARG A 90 21.76 -16.78 4.55
C ARG A 90 20.60 -16.94 5.51
N VAL A 91 19.49 -16.32 5.17
CA VAL A 91 18.22 -16.48 5.88
C VAL A 91 17.32 -17.36 5.02
N PRO A 92 17.06 -18.63 5.42
CA PRO A 92 16.19 -19.52 4.65
C PRO A 92 14.76 -19.00 4.64
N LEU A 93 14.17 -18.95 3.44
CA LEU A 93 12.80 -18.57 3.16
C LEU A 93 12.01 -19.77 2.59
N GLY A 94 11.19 -19.57 1.56
CA GLY A 94 10.32 -20.61 0.98
C GLY A 94 9.55 -21.39 2.04
N GLU A 95 9.63 -22.72 1.98
CA GLU A 95 8.95 -23.59 2.94
C GLU A 95 9.41 -23.38 4.39
N ALA A 96 10.68 -23.04 4.63
CA ALA A 96 11.19 -22.81 5.98
C ALA A 96 10.50 -21.60 6.62
N ALA A 97 10.34 -20.51 5.84
CA ALA A 97 9.57 -19.34 6.24
C ALA A 97 8.10 -19.68 6.48
N GLU A 98 7.48 -20.42 5.56
CA GLU A 98 6.06 -20.79 5.66
C GLU A 98 5.78 -21.68 6.87
N ARG A 99 6.61 -22.69 7.15
CA ARG A 99 6.50 -23.52 8.36
C ARG A 99 6.67 -22.69 9.63
N ARG A 100 7.66 -21.80 9.66
CA ARG A 100 8.01 -21.01 10.85
C ARG A 100 6.98 -19.91 11.17
N TRP A 101 6.48 -19.23 10.14
CA TRP A 101 5.69 -17.99 10.26
C TRP A 101 4.25 -18.13 9.74
N GLN A 102 3.88 -19.29 9.21
CA GLN A 102 2.53 -19.61 8.72
C GLN A 102 2.05 -18.67 7.60
N ALA A 103 2.99 -18.04 6.90
CA ALA A 103 2.76 -17.17 5.76
C ALA A 103 4.01 -17.07 4.88
N PRO A 104 3.85 -16.92 3.55
CA PRO A 104 4.98 -16.88 2.63
C PRO A 104 5.72 -15.56 2.72
N TYR A 105 7.02 -15.61 2.44
CA TYR A 105 7.77 -14.44 2.01
C TYR A 105 7.66 -14.34 0.49
N LEU A 106 7.28 -13.18 -0.03
CA LEU A 106 7.09 -12.96 -1.47
C LEU A 106 7.89 -11.76 -1.95
N VAL A 107 8.28 -11.78 -3.23
CA VAL A 107 8.68 -10.58 -3.97
C VAL A 107 7.78 -10.44 -5.19
N ALA A 108 7.33 -9.24 -5.50
CA ALA A 108 6.42 -8.97 -6.62
C ALA A 108 6.69 -7.59 -7.22
N HIS A 109 6.17 -7.28 -8.40
CA HIS A 109 6.09 -5.87 -8.79
C HIS A 109 5.07 -5.15 -7.92
N ARG A 110 5.37 -3.89 -7.59
CA ARG A 110 4.44 -3.05 -6.85
C ARG A 110 3.09 -2.89 -7.57
N ALA A 111 3.10 -2.90 -8.91
CA ALA A 111 1.90 -2.87 -9.74
C ALA A 111 1.00 -4.08 -9.44
N ASP A 112 1.55 -5.29 -9.47
CA ASP A 112 0.77 -6.52 -9.24
C ASP A 112 0.13 -6.56 -7.84
N LEU A 113 0.83 -6.05 -6.81
CA LEU A 113 0.25 -5.91 -5.47
C LEU A 113 -0.93 -4.93 -5.47
N GLN A 114 -0.77 -3.79 -6.15
CA GLN A 114 -1.81 -2.77 -6.24
C GLN A 114 -3.01 -3.29 -7.04
N ASP A 115 -2.79 -4.04 -8.11
CA ASP A 115 -3.84 -4.66 -8.92
C ASP A 115 -4.59 -5.74 -8.12
N ALA A 116 -3.89 -6.58 -7.37
CA ALA A 116 -4.51 -7.57 -6.49
C ALA A 116 -5.40 -6.90 -5.41
N LEU A 117 -4.94 -5.80 -4.82
CA LEU A 117 -5.72 -5.01 -3.87
C LEU A 117 -6.95 -4.37 -4.52
N MET A 118 -6.79 -3.81 -5.71
CA MET A 118 -7.88 -3.18 -6.48
C MET A 118 -8.94 -4.20 -6.90
N ALA A 119 -8.51 -5.38 -7.37
CA ALA A 119 -9.42 -6.48 -7.71
C ALA A 119 -10.26 -6.89 -6.50
N ARG A 120 -9.64 -7.02 -5.31
CA ARG A 120 -10.37 -7.31 -4.08
C ARG A 120 -11.30 -6.16 -3.66
N LEU A 121 -10.87 -4.91 -3.84
CA LEU A 121 -11.68 -3.73 -3.51
C LEU A 121 -12.95 -3.65 -4.38
N ALA A 122 -12.86 -4.01 -5.66
CA ALA A 122 -14.01 -4.02 -6.57
C ALA A 122 -15.14 -4.98 -6.14
N GLU A 123 -14.84 -5.97 -5.30
CA GLU A 123 -15.81 -6.91 -4.73
C GLU A 123 -16.53 -6.36 -3.48
N ARG A 124 -16.16 -5.17 -3.01
CA ARG A 124 -16.64 -4.55 -1.76
C ARG A 124 -17.56 -3.36 -2.06
N PRO A 125 -18.90 -3.55 -2.07
CA PRO A 125 -19.85 -2.49 -2.41
C PRO A 125 -19.90 -1.35 -1.38
N ASP A 126 -19.37 -1.58 -0.19
CA ASP A 126 -19.25 -0.62 0.90
C ASP A 126 -18.02 0.30 0.78
N ILE A 127 -17.18 0.10 -0.24
CA ILE A 127 -16.04 0.96 -0.57
C ILE A 127 -16.33 1.77 -1.84
N SER A 128 -16.32 3.10 -1.71
CA SER A 128 -16.35 4.03 -2.83
C SER A 128 -14.96 4.61 -3.08
N LEU A 129 -14.33 4.25 -4.20
CA LEU A 129 -13.09 4.87 -4.68
C LEU A 129 -13.40 5.98 -5.69
N VAL A 130 -12.80 7.16 -5.49
CA VAL A 130 -12.88 8.29 -6.42
C VAL A 130 -11.47 8.73 -6.80
N THR A 131 -11.12 8.60 -8.09
CA THR A 131 -9.84 9.06 -8.66
C THR A 131 -9.96 10.49 -9.17
N GLY A 132 -8.81 11.14 -9.46
CA GLY A 132 -8.79 12.56 -9.83
C GLY A 132 -9.31 13.49 -8.72
N ALA A 133 -9.26 13.01 -7.47
CA ALA A 133 -9.84 13.62 -6.29
C ALA A 133 -8.76 13.88 -5.24
N ARG A 134 -8.37 15.15 -5.09
CA ARG A 134 -7.31 15.56 -4.17
C ARG A 134 -7.90 16.02 -2.85
N VAL A 135 -7.49 15.39 -1.75
CA VAL A 135 -7.85 15.86 -0.40
C VAL A 135 -6.89 16.97 0.01
N GLY A 136 -7.43 18.17 0.28
CA GLY A 136 -6.61 19.37 0.55
C GLY A 136 -6.80 20.00 1.93
N GLY A 137 -7.95 19.76 2.57
CA GLY A 137 -8.29 20.36 3.87
C GLY A 137 -8.94 19.36 4.81
N ILE A 138 -8.72 19.54 6.11
CA ILE A 138 -9.35 18.72 7.16
C ILE A 138 -9.89 19.63 8.25
N ALA A 139 -11.12 19.37 8.66
CA ALA A 139 -11.72 19.92 9.87
C ALA A 139 -12.14 18.78 10.81
N THR A 140 -11.73 18.83 12.07
CA THR A 140 -12.07 17.83 13.09
C THR A 140 -13.01 18.42 14.14
N GLY A 141 -14.04 17.67 14.50
CA GLY A 141 -14.90 17.93 15.65
C GLY A 141 -14.84 16.76 16.65
N PRO A 142 -15.52 16.86 17.80
CA PRO A 142 -15.44 15.86 18.88
C PRO A 142 -15.85 14.42 18.48
N ARG A 143 -16.64 14.26 17.41
CA ARG A 143 -17.21 12.97 16.97
C ARG A 143 -17.17 12.75 15.45
N HIS A 144 -16.54 13.65 14.71
CA HIS A 144 -16.48 13.57 13.25
C HIS A 144 -15.28 14.30 12.68
N ALA A 145 -14.86 13.88 11.49
CA ALA A 145 -13.89 14.57 10.67
C ALA A 145 -14.52 14.85 9.29
N THR A 146 -14.22 16.01 8.74
CA THR A 146 -14.62 16.41 7.40
C THR A 146 -13.37 16.68 6.57
N ALA A 147 -13.30 16.08 5.40
CA ALA A 147 -12.28 16.34 4.40
C ALA A 147 -12.83 17.29 3.33
N THR A 148 -12.03 18.27 2.94
CA THR A 148 -12.23 19.07 1.73
C THR A 148 -11.55 18.36 0.56
N VAL A 149 -12.32 17.99 -0.45
CA VAL A 149 -11.86 17.24 -1.61
C VAL A 149 -12.08 18.07 -2.88
N GLU A 150 -11.02 18.25 -3.65
CA GLU A 150 -11.07 18.86 -4.98
C GLU A 150 -11.23 17.78 -6.05
N ILE A 151 -12.28 17.89 -6.86
CA ILE A 151 -12.62 16.93 -7.92
C ILE A 151 -13.05 17.71 -9.15
N ALA A 152 -12.34 17.54 -10.27
CA ALA A 152 -12.65 18.22 -11.54
C ALA A 152 -12.86 19.75 -11.41
N GLY A 153 -12.02 20.41 -10.60
CA GLY A 153 -12.10 21.86 -10.35
C GLY A 153 -13.21 22.31 -9.40
N LYS A 154 -13.97 21.37 -8.81
CA LYS A 154 -14.99 21.65 -7.79
C LYS A 154 -14.53 21.18 -6.43
N THR A 155 -14.91 21.93 -5.40
CA THR A 155 -14.67 21.56 -4.00
C THR A 155 -15.91 20.89 -3.44
N VAL A 156 -15.73 19.71 -2.86
CA VAL A 156 -16.77 18.95 -2.16
C VAL A 156 -16.32 18.60 -0.74
N GLU A 157 -17.29 18.39 0.15
CA GLU A 157 -17.01 17.91 1.51
C GLU A 157 -17.30 16.41 1.64
N ALA A 158 -16.42 15.71 2.35
CA ALA A 158 -16.59 14.32 2.72
C ALA A 158 -16.46 14.18 4.24
N GLY A 159 -17.61 14.00 4.91
CA GLY A 159 -17.68 13.77 6.35
C GLY A 159 -17.69 12.29 6.72
N GLY A 160 -17.07 11.96 7.85
CA GLY A 160 -17.11 10.64 8.47
C GLY A 160 -16.77 10.71 9.96
N PHE A 161 -16.82 9.56 10.66
CA PHE A 161 -16.39 9.51 12.06
C PHE A 161 -14.85 9.51 12.18
N LEU A 162 -14.15 9.05 11.14
CA LEU A 162 -12.69 8.94 11.09
C LEU A 162 -12.16 9.36 9.71
N LEU A 163 -11.03 10.06 9.73
CA LEU A 163 -10.23 10.37 8.54
C LEU A 163 -8.86 9.71 8.65
N ILE A 164 -8.42 9.08 7.55
CA ILE A 164 -7.13 8.40 7.44
C ILE A 164 -6.30 9.08 6.35
N GLY A 165 -5.16 9.65 6.74
CA GLY A 165 -4.13 10.12 5.80
C GLY A 165 -3.25 8.96 5.34
N ALA A 166 -3.43 8.51 4.10
CA ALA A 166 -2.64 7.48 3.44
C ALA A 166 -2.00 8.01 2.13
N ASP A 167 -1.72 9.31 2.09
CA ASP A 167 -1.26 10.11 0.94
C ASP A 167 0.28 10.10 0.75
N GLY A 168 0.96 9.12 1.35
CA GLY A 168 2.36 8.81 1.08
C GLY A 168 3.39 9.69 1.80
N VAL A 169 4.65 9.58 1.38
CA VAL A 169 5.79 10.21 2.09
C VAL A 169 5.70 11.75 2.10
N TRP A 170 5.13 12.33 1.04
CA TRP A 170 4.91 13.76 0.86
C TRP A 170 3.55 14.24 1.38
N SER A 171 2.99 13.50 2.35
CA SER A 171 1.66 13.73 2.91
C SER A 171 1.38 15.21 3.21
N ALA A 172 0.35 15.74 2.57
CA ALA A 172 -0.23 17.05 2.91
C ALA A 172 -1.13 16.92 4.15
N ILE A 173 -1.76 15.76 4.33
CA ILE A 173 -2.62 15.47 5.49
C ILE A 173 -1.84 15.51 6.82
N ARG A 174 -0.57 15.09 6.81
CA ARG A 174 0.29 15.06 8.00
C ARG A 174 0.39 16.42 8.73
N ALA A 175 0.32 17.53 8.00
CA ALA A 175 0.38 18.87 8.57
C ALA A 175 -0.79 19.17 9.54
N PHE A 176 -1.96 18.58 9.31
CA PHE A 176 -3.14 18.77 10.15
C PHE A 176 -3.06 18.01 11.49
N GLY A 177 -2.17 17.02 11.60
CA GLY A 177 -1.99 16.24 12.83
C GLY A 177 -1.00 16.84 13.83
N GLY A 178 -0.48 18.05 13.59
CA GLY A 178 0.56 18.67 14.43
C GLY A 178 1.95 18.06 14.23
N PHE A 179 2.12 17.16 13.25
CA PHE A 179 3.39 16.52 12.93
C PHE A 179 4.20 17.41 11.97
N ALA A 180 4.91 18.39 12.51
CA ALA A 180 5.68 19.38 11.74
C ALA A 180 7.10 18.92 11.35
N ALA A 181 7.49 17.68 11.65
CA ALA A 181 8.84 17.21 11.38
C ALA A 181 9.12 17.10 9.88
N LYS A 182 10.13 17.84 9.41
CA LYS A 182 10.64 17.73 8.04
C LYS A 182 11.42 16.42 7.87
N SER A 183 11.29 15.81 6.70
CA SER A 183 12.16 14.69 6.33
C SER A 183 13.61 15.15 6.26
N ARG A 184 14.53 14.34 6.78
CA ARG A 184 15.97 14.57 6.69
C ARG A 184 16.54 13.64 5.64
N PHE A 185 17.32 14.18 4.72
CA PHE A 185 18.03 13.36 3.74
C PHE A 185 19.05 12.48 4.47
N SER A 186 19.09 11.19 4.12
CA SER A 186 19.96 10.20 4.75
C SER A 186 21.42 10.28 4.30
N GLY A 187 21.71 11.02 3.21
CA GLY A 187 23.01 10.97 2.53
C GLY A 187 23.09 9.87 1.47
N GLU A 188 22.05 9.06 1.33
CA GLU A 188 22.05 7.85 0.48
C GLU A 188 20.97 7.91 -0.60
N LEU A 189 21.28 7.32 -1.76
CA LEU A 189 20.35 7.19 -2.89
C LEU A 189 20.22 5.72 -3.29
N ALA A 190 18.99 5.31 -3.63
CA ALA A 190 18.71 3.96 -4.10
C ALA A 190 18.29 4.00 -5.58
N TRP A 191 19.15 3.47 -6.45
CA TRP A 191 18.83 3.24 -7.86
C TRP A 191 18.04 1.93 -8.00
N ARG A 192 17.01 1.94 -8.84
CA ARG A 192 16.15 0.77 -9.07
C ARG A 192 15.94 0.58 -10.56
N ALA A 193 16.05 -0.66 -11.00
CA ALA A 193 15.77 -1.09 -12.36
C ALA A 193 15.24 -2.53 -12.35
N THR A 194 14.56 -2.90 -13.42
CA THR A 194 14.14 -4.27 -13.70
C THR A 194 14.78 -4.68 -15.01
N ILE A 195 15.40 -5.86 -15.03
CA ILE A 195 16.07 -6.42 -16.20
C ILE A 195 15.32 -7.69 -16.60
N SER A 196 15.17 -7.94 -17.90
CA SER A 196 14.57 -9.19 -18.37
C SER A 196 15.41 -10.38 -17.91
N ALA A 197 14.77 -11.36 -17.28
CA ALA A 197 15.45 -12.55 -16.77
C ALA A 197 16.19 -13.34 -17.86
N GLY A 198 15.63 -13.39 -19.08
CA GLY A 198 16.24 -14.04 -20.25
C GLY A 198 17.20 -13.17 -21.05
N SER A 199 17.61 -12.01 -20.52
CA SER A 199 18.66 -11.20 -21.14
C SER A 199 20.03 -11.61 -20.60
N VAL A 200 21.10 -11.30 -21.34
CA VAL A 200 22.49 -11.54 -20.91
C VAL A 200 22.76 -10.98 -19.51
N ALA A 201 22.25 -9.78 -19.20
CA ALA A 201 22.41 -9.18 -17.88
C ALA A 201 21.56 -9.85 -16.80
N GLY A 202 20.39 -10.38 -17.15
CA GLY A 202 19.53 -11.16 -16.24
C GLY A 202 20.19 -12.48 -15.85
N GLU A 203 20.73 -13.21 -16.83
CA GLU A 203 21.44 -14.47 -16.61
C GLU A 203 22.71 -14.29 -15.77
N ALA A 204 23.44 -13.17 -15.94
CA ALA A 204 24.63 -12.87 -15.16
C ALA A 204 24.33 -12.50 -13.69
N LEU A 205 23.09 -12.10 -13.38
CA LEU A 205 22.66 -11.67 -12.04
C LEU A 205 21.83 -12.73 -11.29
N ALA A 206 21.43 -13.81 -11.96
CA ALA A 206 20.69 -14.93 -11.38
C ALA A 206 21.59 -15.80 -10.47
#